data_AF-A0A9D2IX29-F1
#
_entry.id   AF-A0A9D2IX29-F1
#
_cell.length_a   1.000
_cell.length_b   1.000
_cell.length_c   1.000
_cell.angle_alpha   90.00
_cell.angle_beta   90.00
_cell.angle_gamma   90.00
#
_symmetry.space_group_name_H-M   'P 1'
#
loop_
_entity.id
_entity.type
_entity.pdbx_description
1 polymer ?
#
loop_
_entity_poly.entity_id
_entity_poly.type
_entity_poly.pdbx_seq_one_letter_code
_entity_poly.pdbx_strand_id
1 'polypeptide(L)'
;MNQINLILQRSISQANNRIEQTLQRLATGMRINSPADDPTGLVLSSNLNSEIRTLAQAMQNAQDGINLLHTGIDSLQTMESTLLKLKELTEKAANGTYSASERQEMQKQANELLKSLYTTKNSTSFGQINIFGSKLGSASAPSTPSVASYVNYAAFMYNTPSSVGSATNDGSSYERYEIKTTSSSKTLSASAPAYAPSSTPASAPVSATSNTSSSEIVLIRSEQEFIDKIAQDGTGTEGKTYVLNNDLDFSTISNYTAKENFAGTIIGNGHTIKNLTSDQGLFASTAESSSISGLTLDNFIITASGDYTGALVGNNRGDIDDVHVINSTINGGSYQNIGGLAGYSYNASISNSSSSATVSGGNHVGGLVGSNDATITNSYSTGDVTGTEDVGGLVGSTSGDISNSYSTGNVSGTDKVGGLVGNHTTGSTISNSYATGDVTGTSSVGGLTGVTLPYAVIENSYATGTVTGTEYVGALAGLYGGVITNSFFNKETAGVSSAVGSGSSYGVTGLTGSQFATSTPFVNAGWDETIWDFTVDGPHLALENYEPAPTEIHITSAQEFIDKIAQDGTGTAGRTYILDNDIDFSTISNYVAKENFSGTIIGNGHTIKNLTSDQGLFVTTTNTAS
;
A
#
# COMPACT_ATOMS: atom_id res chain seq x y z
N MET A 1 27.96 11.44 86.69
CA MET A 1 26.75 12.16 86.24
C MET A 1 26.95 13.00 84.97
N ASN A 2 28.06 13.73 84.80
CA ASN A 2 28.22 14.67 83.67
C ASN A 2 28.34 14.02 82.28
N GLN A 3 28.98 12.85 82.17
CA GLN A 3 29.07 12.11 80.89
C GLN A 3 27.74 11.52 80.42
N ILE A 4 26.90 11.02 81.33
CA ILE A 4 25.58 10.49 81.00
C ILE A 4 24.67 11.62 80.52
N ASN A 5 24.72 12.79 81.16
CA ASN A 5 23.97 13.97 80.73
C ASN A 5 24.42 14.45 79.33
N LEU A 6 25.73 14.46 79.05
CA LEU A 6 26.25 14.82 77.73
C LEU A 6 25.84 13.81 76.63
N ILE A 7 25.80 12.51 76.93
CA ILE A 7 25.31 11.48 76.02
C ILE A 7 23.80 11.64 75.78
N LEU A 8 23.03 11.92 76.83
CA LEU A 8 21.59 12.17 76.75
C LEU A 8 21.29 13.42 75.91
N GLN A 9 22.03 14.51 76.10
CA GLN A 9 21.91 15.74 75.31
C GLN A 9 22.25 15.51 73.83
N ARG A 10 23.31 14.74 73.53
CA ARG A 10 23.63 14.36 72.15
C ARG A 10 22.55 13.47 71.53
N SER A 11 22.00 12.53 72.28
CA SER A 11 20.94 11.64 71.81
C SER A 11 19.63 12.40 71.55
N ILE A 12 19.25 13.34 72.42
CA ILE A 12 18.10 14.21 72.24
C ILE A 12 18.30 15.15 71.04
N SER A 13 19.49 15.74 70.89
CA SER A 13 19.79 16.58 69.73
C SER A 13 19.75 15.79 68.41
N GLN A 14 20.26 14.56 68.39
CA GLN A 14 20.14 13.67 67.22
C GLN A 14 18.68 13.27 66.93
N ALA A 15 17.86 13.05 67.96
CA ALA A 15 16.44 12.75 67.80
C ALA A 15 15.67 13.96 67.24
N ASN A 16 15.91 15.16 67.75
CA ASN A 16 15.31 16.39 67.26
C ASN A 16 15.68 16.66 65.79
N ASN A 17 16.95 16.50 65.42
CA ASN A 17 17.39 16.66 64.02
C ASN A 17 16.70 15.67 63.06
N ARG A 18 16.48 14.41 63.49
CA ARG A 18 15.75 13.41 62.69
C ARG A 18 14.26 13.73 62.56
N ILE A 19 13.65 14.26 63.62
CA ILE A 19 12.26 14.71 63.59
C ILE A 19 12.11 15.89 62.63
N GLU A 20 13.00 16.88 62.70
CA GLU A 20 13.02 18.02 61.78
C GLU A 20 13.15 17.58 60.32
N GLN A 21 14.07 16.66 60.01
CA GLN A 21 14.21 16.10 58.66
C GLN A 21 12.94 15.36 58.19
N THR A 22 12.29 14.61 59.07
CA THR A 22 11.07 13.88 58.73
C THR A 22 9.88 14.81 58.52
N LEU A 23 9.75 15.85 59.34
CA LEU A 23 8.75 16.92 59.18
C LEU A 23 8.98 17.69 57.87
N GLN A 24 10.23 17.94 57.50
CA GLN A 24 10.56 18.59 56.23
C GLN A 24 10.18 17.71 55.03
N ARG A 25 10.46 16.40 55.06
CA ARG A 25 10.03 15.45 54.01
C ARG A 25 8.51 15.32 53.92
N LEU A 26 7.83 15.37 55.06
CA LEU A 26 6.37 15.36 55.10
C LEU A 26 5.78 16.65 54.51
N ALA A 27 6.37 17.80 54.82
CA ALA A 27 5.90 19.10 54.34
C ALA A 27 6.13 19.30 52.84
N THR A 28 7.25 18.82 52.29
CA THR A 28 7.55 18.95 50.86
C THR A 28 6.98 17.82 50.00
N GLY A 29 6.63 16.68 50.62
CA GLY A 29 6.28 15.46 49.90
C GLY A 29 7.44 14.83 49.13
N MET A 30 8.65 15.38 49.24
CA MET A 30 9.84 14.91 48.54
C MET A 30 10.74 14.12 49.48
N ARG A 31 11.20 12.96 49.02
CA ARG A 31 12.13 12.10 49.78
C ARG A 31 13.53 12.74 49.93
N ILE A 32 13.93 13.54 48.96
CA ILE A 32 15.24 14.22 48.89
C ILE A 32 14.96 15.72 48.83
N ASN A 33 15.32 16.45 49.90
CA ASN A 33 15.04 17.89 50.02
C ASN A 33 16.31 18.75 49.92
N SER A 34 17.47 18.16 50.20
CA SER A 34 18.76 18.83 50.18
C SER A 34 19.83 17.93 49.55
N PRO A 35 20.88 18.50 48.91
CA PRO A 35 22.05 17.73 48.47
C PRO A 35 22.72 16.91 49.59
N ALA A 36 22.47 17.24 50.86
CA ALA A 36 22.98 16.49 52.02
C ALA A 36 22.21 15.19 52.32
N ASP A 37 20.98 15.02 51.81
CA ASP A 37 20.16 13.81 52.03
C ASP A 37 20.58 12.65 51.13
N ASP A 38 20.79 12.94 49.83
CA ASP A 38 21.27 12.00 48.80
C ASP A 38 21.78 12.79 47.59
N PRO A 39 23.10 13.08 47.50
CA PRO A 39 23.67 13.86 46.41
C PRO A 39 23.45 13.21 45.04
N THR A 40 23.52 11.88 44.95
CA THR A 40 23.42 11.14 43.68
C THR A 40 21.96 11.03 43.24
N GLY A 41 21.04 10.74 44.15
CA GLY A 41 19.61 10.72 43.89
C GLY A 41 19.04 12.08 43.49
N LEU A 42 19.57 13.17 44.04
CA LEU A 42 19.16 14.53 43.65
C LEU A 42 19.59 14.87 42.21
N VAL A 43 20.82 14.49 41.81
CA VAL A 43 21.31 14.71 40.43
C VAL A 43 20.47 13.92 39.42
N LEU A 44 20.16 12.65 39.71
CA LEU A 44 19.30 11.85 38.84
C LEU A 44 17.88 12.43 38.75
N SER A 45 17.28 12.83 39.87
CA SER A 45 15.97 13.47 39.88
C SER A 45 15.95 14.79 39.12
N SER A 46 17.02 15.59 39.22
CA SER A 46 17.18 16.82 38.46
C SER A 46 17.26 16.55 36.95
N ASN A 47 18.01 15.52 36.55
CA ASN A 47 18.13 15.13 35.14
C ASN A 47 16.79 14.62 34.59
N LEU A 48 16.10 13.74 35.32
CA LEU A 48 14.77 13.25 34.93
C LEU A 48 13.75 14.40 34.84
N ASN A 49 13.76 15.34 35.79
CA ASN A 49 12.90 16.53 35.71
C ASN A 49 13.26 17.44 34.52
N SER A 50 14.53 17.47 34.12
CA SER A 50 14.96 18.18 32.91
C SER A 50 14.45 17.47 31.65
N GLU A 51 14.62 16.15 31.57
CA GLU A 51 14.13 15.31 30.47
C GLU A 51 12.62 15.39 30.32
N ILE A 52 11.85 15.36 31.42
CA ILE A 52 10.39 15.53 31.40
C ILE A 52 10.01 16.88 30.79
N ARG A 53 10.71 17.97 31.14
CA ARG A 53 10.46 19.29 30.54
C ARG A 53 10.82 19.34 29.06
N THR A 54 11.91 18.69 28.67
CA THR A 54 12.31 18.59 27.26
C THR A 54 11.33 17.76 26.44
N LEU A 55 10.86 16.63 26.98
CA LEU A 55 9.83 15.79 26.37
C LEU A 55 8.49 16.53 26.25
N ALA A 56 8.09 17.29 27.27
CA ALA A 56 6.88 18.10 27.21
C ALA A 56 6.94 19.15 26.07
N GLN A 57 8.10 19.80 25.88
CA GLN A 57 8.30 20.71 24.74
C GLN A 57 8.32 19.96 23.40
N ALA A 58 8.92 18.77 23.34
CA ALA A 58 8.90 17.94 22.13
C ALA A 58 7.48 17.52 21.74
N MET A 59 6.63 17.18 22.72
CA MET A 59 5.21 16.90 22.50
C MET A 59 4.47 18.12 21.97
N GLN A 60 4.75 19.32 22.49
CA GLN A 60 4.18 20.56 21.95
C GLN A 60 4.63 20.83 20.51
N ASN A 61 5.91 20.64 20.21
CA ASN A 61 6.44 20.79 18.85
C ASN A 61 5.82 19.78 17.87
N ALA A 62 5.60 18.54 18.31
CA ALA A 62 4.91 17.52 17.53
C ALA A 62 3.45 17.91 17.27
N GLN A 63 2.76 18.43 18.29
CA GLN A 63 1.39 18.93 18.15
C GLN A 63 1.29 20.10 17.15
N ASP A 64 2.25 21.03 17.16
CA ASP A 64 2.31 22.11 16.18
C ASP A 64 2.54 21.58 14.75
N GLY A 65 3.35 20.52 14.62
CA GLY A 65 3.52 19.78 13.36
C GLY A 65 2.22 19.13 12.86
N ILE A 66 1.46 18.50 13.75
CA ILE A 66 0.14 17.93 13.44
C ILE A 66 -0.83 19.03 12.97
N ASN A 67 -0.86 20.16 13.67
CA ASN A 67 -1.74 21.28 13.31
C ASN A 67 -1.39 21.87 11.93
N LEU A 68 -0.09 21.94 11.60
CA LEU A 68 0.38 22.32 10.26
C LEU A 68 -0.09 21.33 9.19
N LEU A 69 0.04 20.02 9.44
CA LEU A 69 -0.41 18.98 8.52
C LEU A 69 -1.92 19.02 8.30
N HIS A 70 -2.73 19.18 9.36
CA HIS A 70 -4.18 19.36 9.23
C HIS A 70 -4.54 20.55 8.33
N THR A 71 -3.86 21.69 8.52
CA THR A 71 -4.07 22.89 7.68
C THR A 71 -3.74 22.62 6.21
N GLY A 72 -2.70 21.82 5.94
CA GLY A 72 -2.33 21.37 4.60
C GLY A 72 -3.36 20.41 3.99
N ILE A 73 -3.84 19.44 4.76
CA ILE A 73 -4.83 18.43 4.34
C ILE A 73 -6.16 19.11 3.97
N ASP A 74 -6.69 19.99 4.80
CA ASP A 74 -7.97 20.69 4.54
C ASP A 74 -7.89 21.53 3.25
N SER A 75 -6.72 22.12 3.01
CA SER A 75 -6.46 22.91 1.81
C SER A 75 -6.32 22.03 0.56
N LEU A 76 -5.74 20.83 0.69
CA LEU A 76 -5.66 19.84 -0.39
C LEU A 76 -7.05 19.29 -0.75
N GLN A 77 -7.91 19.00 0.23
CA GLN A 77 -9.30 18.60 -0.03
C GLN A 77 -10.08 19.68 -0.79
N THR A 78 -9.85 20.95 -0.45
CA THR A 78 -10.44 22.08 -1.18
C THR A 78 -9.92 22.18 -2.63
N MET A 79 -8.61 21.94 -2.83
CA MET A 79 -8.02 21.89 -4.17
C MET A 79 -8.52 20.70 -4.99
N GLU A 80 -8.69 19.53 -4.37
CA GLU A 80 -9.26 18.33 -4.98
C GLU A 80 -10.69 18.58 -5.48
N SER A 81 -11.56 19.14 -4.63
CA SER A 81 -12.93 19.51 -5.03
C SER A 81 -12.95 20.50 -6.20
N THR A 82 -12.02 21.46 -6.22
CA THR A 82 -11.88 22.43 -7.31
C THR A 82 -11.44 21.75 -8.62
N LEU A 83 -10.51 20.78 -8.55
CA LEU A 83 -10.04 20.01 -9.69
C LEU A 83 -11.10 19.06 -10.25
N LEU A 84 -11.89 18.41 -9.38
CA LEU A 84 -13.02 17.59 -9.80
C LEU A 84 -14.06 18.42 -10.55
N LYS A 85 -14.34 19.64 -10.08
CA LYS A 85 -15.25 20.55 -10.79
C LYS A 85 -14.69 21.05 -12.12
N LEU A 86 -13.38 21.27 -12.19
CA LEU A 86 -12.70 21.62 -13.44
C LEU A 86 -12.76 20.46 -14.45
N LYS A 87 -12.57 19.22 -13.98
CA LYS A 87 -12.74 17.99 -14.78
C LYS A 87 -14.16 17.88 -15.34
N GLU A 88 -15.18 18.06 -14.51
CA GLU A 88 -16.59 18.05 -14.94
C GLU A 88 -16.86 19.08 -16.05
N LEU A 89 -16.34 20.30 -15.93
CA LEU A 89 -16.49 21.33 -16.97
C LEU A 89 -15.77 20.96 -18.27
N THR A 90 -14.59 20.32 -18.18
CA THR A 90 -13.88 19.86 -19.39
C THR A 90 -14.60 18.73 -20.10
N GLU A 91 -15.19 17.79 -19.36
CA GLU A 91 -16.01 16.70 -19.93
C GLU A 91 -17.30 17.25 -20.55
N LYS A 92 -17.95 18.19 -19.87
CA LYS A 92 -19.14 18.88 -20.39
C LYS A 92 -18.81 19.67 -21.66
N ALA A 93 -17.66 20.33 -21.72
CA ALA A 93 -17.20 21.05 -22.91
C ALA A 93 -16.73 20.11 -24.05
N ALA A 94 -16.33 18.88 -23.74
CA ALA A 94 -15.96 17.86 -24.73
C ALA A 94 -17.18 17.20 -25.40
N ASN A 95 -18.37 17.30 -24.78
CA ASN A 95 -19.61 16.78 -25.36
C ASN A 95 -20.04 17.60 -26.60
N GLY A 96 -20.25 16.90 -27.72
CA GLY A 96 -20.56 17.51 -29.03
C GLY A 96 -21.93 18.20 -29.13
N THR A 97 -22.80 18.07 -28.12
CA THR A 97 -24.13 18.69 -28.11
C THR A 97 -24.15 20.16 -27.71
N TYR A 98 -23.07 20.69 -27.12
CA TYR A 98 -22.99 22.09 -26.67
C TYR A 98 -22.54 23.05 -27.78
N SER A 99 -23.22 24.19 -27.89
CA SER A 99 -22.87 25.26 -28.82
C SER A 99 -21.53 25.91 -28.48
N ALA A 100 -20.95 26.65 -29.44
CA ALA A 100 -19.71 27.39 -29.20
C ALA A 100 -19.86 28.46 -28.10
N SER A 101 -21.04 29.07 -27.97
CA SER A 101 -21.33 30.05 -26.93
C SER A 101 -21.39 29.43 -25.53
N GLU A 102 -21.98 28.24 -25.40
CA GLU A 102 -22.04 27.52 -24.12
C GLU A 102 -20.66 27.02 -23.69
N ARG A 103 -19.83 26.58 -24.64
CA ARG A 103 -18.43 26.22 -24.38
C ARG A 103 -17.58 27.42 -23.93
N GLN A 104 -17.84 28.61 -24.46
CA GLN A 104 -17.18 29.84 -23.97
C GLN A 104 -17.57 30.18 -22.53
N GLU A 105 -18.82 29.94 -22.14
CA GLU A 105 -19.26 30.20 -20.77
C GLU A 105 -18.70 29.17 -19.77
N MET A 106 -18.63 27.90 -20.17
CA MET A 106 -17.93 26.87 -19.39
C MET A 106 -16.44 27.17 -19.24
N GLN A 107 -15.80 27.72 -20.28
CA GLN A 107 -14.40 28.15 -20.19
C GLN A 107 -14.21 29.29 -19.18
N LYS A 108 -15.15 30.24 -19.07
CA LYS A 108 -15.09 31.29 -18.04
C LYS A 108 -15.19 30.69 -16.64
N GLN A 109 -16.08 29.72 -16.43
CA GLN A 109 -16.21 29.01 -15.16
C GLN A 109 -14.93 28.24 -14.80
N ALA A 110 -14.32 27.56 -15.78
CA ALA A 110 -13.06 26.86 -15.59
C ALA A 110 -11.91 27.82 -15.21
N ASN A 111 -11.87 29.01 -15.81
CA ASN A 111 -10.87 30.03 -15.48
C ASN A 111 -11.01 30.56 -14.03
N GLU A 112 -12.24 30.75 -13.54
CA GLU A 112 -12.48 31.17 -12.15
C GLU A 112 -12.13 30.06 -11.15
N LEU A 113 -12.41 28.78 -11.46
CA LEU A 113 -11.98 27.65 -10.64
C LEU A 113 -10.45 27.54 -10.59
N LEU A 114 -9.78 27.71 -11.71
CA LEU A 114 -8.31 27.70 -11.78
C LEU A 114 -7.71 28.85 -10.95
N LYS A 115 -8.32 30.03 -10.99
CA LYS A 115 -7.93 31.17 -10.14
C LYS A 115 -8.13 30.86 -8.65
N SER A 116 -9.22 30.19 -8.30
CA SER A 116 -9.46 29.72 -6.92
C SER A 116 -8.38 28.72 -6.48
N LEU A 117 -8.06 27.73 -7.32
CA LEU A 117 -7.01 26.75 -7.07
C LEU A 117 -5.64 27.40 -6.78
N TYR A 118 -5.23 28.35 -7.62
CA TYR A 118 -3.98 29.09 -7.42
C TYR A 118 -4.01 29.97 -6.17
N THR A 119 -5.17 30.53 -5.83
CA THR A 119 -5.32 31.32 -4.61
C THR A 119 -5.13 30.41 -3.40
N THR A 120 -5.84 29.28 -3.31
CA THR A 120 -5.69 28.29 -2.23
C THR A 120 -4.24 27.82 -2.11
N LYS A 121 -3.58 27.47 -3.22
CA LYS A 121 -2.16 27.09 -3.22
C LYS A 121 -1.27 28.20 -2.64
N ASN A 122 -1.46 29.44 -3.05
CA ASN A 122 -0.56 30.54 -2.70
C ASN A 122 -0.89 31.21 -1.37
N SER A 123 -2.11 31.04 -0.82
CA SER A 123 -2.55 31.67 0.43
C SER A 123 -2.62 30.71 1.62
N THR A 124 -2.42 29.39 1.43
CA THR A 124 -2.41 28.43 2.54
C THR A 124 -1.12 28.57 3.36
N SER A 125 -1.26 28.99 4.61
CA SER A 125 -0.13 29.18 5.52
C SER A 125 -0.45 28.76 6.95
N PHE A 126 0.52 28.17 7.63
CA PHE A 126 0.51 27.97 9.08
C PHE A 126 1.52 28.93 9.71
N GLY A 127 1.05 29.93 10.47
CA GLY A 127 1.89 31.04 10.94
C GLY A 127 2.45 31.86 9.78
N GLN A 128 3.79 31.97 9.68
CA GLN A 128 4.48 32.63 8.55
C GLN A 128 4.95 31.65 7.47
N ILE A 129 4.63 30.36 7.60
CA ILE A 129 5.08 29.32 6.67
C ILE A 129 4.00 29.09 5.63
N ASN A 130 4.30 29.38 4.37
CA ASN A 130 3.47 28.97 3.25
C ASN A 130 3.71 27.48 2.96
N ILE A 131 2.65 26.66 3.05
CA ILE A 131 2.75 25.20 3.03
C ILE A 131 3.04 24.67 1.61
N PHE A 132 2.62 25.39 0.57
CA PHE A 132 2.77 24.97 -0.84
C PHE A 132 3.70 25.89 -1.66
N GLY A 133 4.40 26.79 -0.99
CA GLY A 133 5.38 27.70 -1.57
C GLY A 133 6.72 27.01 -1.89
N SER A 134 7.60 27.71 -2.60
CA SER A 134 8.89 27.20 -3.10
C SER A 134 9.97 26.99 -2.03
N LYS A 135 9.60 26.81 -0.75
CA LYS A 135 10.55 26.54 0.33
C LYS A 135 9.93 25.75 1.48
N LEU A 136 9.65 24.48 1.24
CA LEU A 136 9.56 23.45 2.29
C LEU A 136 10.83 22.59 2.36
N GLY A 137 11.97 23.11 1.86
CA GLY A 137 13.27 22.46 1.95
C GLY A 137 14.04 22.93 3.18
N SER A 138 14.25 22.01 4.12
CA SER A 138 15.11 22.09 5.32
C SER A 138 15.23 23.48 5.95
N ALA A 139 14.30 23.85 6.83
CA ALA A 139 14.62 24.82 7.87
C ALA A 139 15.69 24.19 8.76
N SER A 140 16.95 24.59 8.59
CA SER A 140 17.99 24.32 9.57
C SER A 140 17.46 24.74 10.94
N ALA A 141 17.50 23.83 11.90
CA ALA A 141 17.12 24.08 13.28
C ALA A 141 17.63 25.46 13.73
N PRO A 142 16.81 26.30 14.40
CA PRO A 142 17.31 27.56 14.93
C PRO A 142 18.47 27.22 15.85
N SER A 143 19.68 27.63 15.44
CA SER A 143 20.86 27.52 16.27
C SER A 143 20.58 28.28 17.56
N THR A 144 20.90 27.62 18.68
CA THR A 144 20.84 28.15 20.04
C THR A 144 21.19 29.64 20.07
N PRO A 145 20.35 30.53 20.62
CA PRO A 145 20.61 31.95 20.60
C PRO A 145 21.82 32.25 21.49
N SER A 146 22.96 32.57 20.87
CA SER A 146 24.07 33.20 21.57
C SER A 146 23.79 34.71 21.69
N VAL A 147 24.15 35.27 22.84
CA VAL A 147 23.86 36.63 23.31
C VAL A 147 24.55 37.74 22.46
N ALA A 148 25.16 37.40 21.32
CA ALA A 148 25.99 38.31 20.52
C ALA A 148 25.25 39.06 19.40
N SER A 149 23.98 38.75 19.10
CA SER A 149 23.29 39.25 17.90
C SER A 149 22.61 40.63 18.03
N TYR A 150 22.71 41.30 19.19
CA TYR A 150 22.01 42.57 19.43
C TYR A 150 22.70 43.84 18.90
N VAL A 151 23.82 43.75 18.16
CA VAL A 151 24.61 44.96 17.80
C VAL A 151 24.58 45.36 16.32
N ASN A 152 24.02 44.57 15.39
CA ASN A 152 24.10 44.90 13.96
C ASN A 152 22.75 44.99 13.21
N TYR A 153 21.73 45.61 13.82
CA TYR A 153 20.46 45.95 13.15
C TYR A 153 20.32 47.46 12.82
N ALA A 154 21.42 48.14 12.50
CA ALA A 154 21.41 49.60 12.27
C ALA A 154 22.15 50.08 11.01
N ALA A 155 22.50 49.22 10.05
CA ALA A 155 23.36 49.64 8.94
C ALA A 155 22.99 49.12 7.53
N PHE A 156 21.71 48.82 7.25
CA PHE A 156 21.28 48.60 5.85
C PHE A 156 19.83 49.05 5.59
N MET A 157 19.56 50.34 5.84
CA MET A 157 18.42 51.07 5.29
C MET A 157 18.95 52.40 4.74
N TYR A 158 18.49 52.77 3.54
CA TYR A 158 18.78 53.97 2.75
C TYR A 158 19.99 53.94 1.81
N ASN A 159 19.75 53.44 0.59
CA ASN A 159 19.87 54.31 -0.59
C ASN A 159 18.81 53.94 -1.66
N THR A 160 18.02 54.94 -2.04
CA THR A 160 17.00 55.02 -3.12
C THR A 160 17.16 56.42 -3.72
N PRO A 161 16.53 56.86 -4.84
CA PRO A 161 15.79 56.17 -5.92
C PRO A 161 16.27 56.67 -7.32
N SER A 162 15.90 56.09 -8.46
CA SER A 162 14.81 56.53 -9.36
C SER A 162 15.18 56.02 -10.76
N SER A 163 14.30 55.31 -11.46
CA SER A 163 13.43 55.95 -12.44
C SER A 163 11.98 55.51 -12.29
N VAL A 164 11.14 56.54 -12.20
CA VAL A 164 9.68 56.51 -12.18
C VAL A 164 9.16 56.42 -13.61
N GLY A 165 8.17 55.57 -13.81
CA GLY A 165 7.29 55.56 -14.96
C GLY A 165 5.94 54.99 -14.54
N SER A 166 5.15 55.82 -13.87
CA SER A 166 3.77 55.54 -13.45
C SER A 166 2.79 55.75 -14.61
N ALA A 167 1.91 54.77 -14.85
CA ALA A 167 0.50 54.94 -15.20
C ALA A 167 -0.19 53.58 -14.91
N THR A 168 -0.93 53.43 -13.82
CA THR A 168 -2.41 53.59 -13.75
C THR A 168 -3.19 52.74 -14.75
N ASN A 169 -3.84 51.69 -14.23
CA ASN A 169 -5.07 51.01 -14.66
C ASN A 169 -5.50 51.15 -16.13
N ASP A 170 -5.54 50.03 -16.85
CA ASP A 170 -6.80 49.50 -17.38
C ASP A 170 -6.68 48.01 -17.76
N GLY A 171 -7.73 47.24 -17.44
CA GLY A 171 -8.20 46.10 -18.21
C GLY A 171 -7.27 44.91 -18.50
N SER A 172 -7.49 43.82 -17.76
CA SER A 172 -7.68 42.48 -18.32
C SER A 172 -6.71 41.97 -19.41
N SER A 173 -5.79 41.09 -19.00
CA SER A 173 -5.17 40.12 -19.91
C SER A 173 -5.19 38.74 -19.26
N TYR A 174 -6.39 38.14 -19.27
CA TYR A 174 -6.50 36.69 -19.34
C TYR A 174 -5.75 36.25 -20.60
N GLU A 175 -4.74 35.38 -20.47
CA GLU A 175 -4.26 34.64 -21.62
C GLU A 175 -5.44 33.81 -22.15
N ARG A 176 -6.03 34.26 -23.26
CA ARG A 176 -7.03 33.47 -23.98
C ARG A 176 -6.30 32.29 -24.61
N TYR A 177 -6.52 31.09 -24.07
CA TYR A 177 -6.38 29.88 -24.87
C TYR A 177 -7.56 29.82 -25.84
N GLU A 178 -7.35 30.30 -27.07
CA GLU A 178 -8.28 30.03 -28.18
C GLU A 178 -8.11 28.57 -28.63
N ILE A 179 -9.12 27.74 -28.39
CA ILE A 179 -9.24 26.44 -29.05
C ILE A 179 -9.73 26.70 -30.48
N LYS A 180 -8.82 26.70 -31.45
CA LYS A 180 -9.18 26.68 -32.89
C LYS A 180 -9.45 25.24 -33.32
N THR A 181 -10.72 24.92 -33.57
CA THR A 181 -11.10 23.72 -34.32
C THR A 181 -11.26 24.07 -35.80
N THR A 182 -10.37 23.55 -36.65
CA THR A 182 -10.66 23.42 -38.08
C THR A 182 -10.53 21.96 -38.49
N SER A 183 -11.63 21.45 -39.03
CA SER A 183 -11.79 20.20 -39.74
C SER A 183 -10.68 19.96 -40.78
N SER A 184 -10.29 18.70 -40.93
CA SER A 184 -9.41 18.10 -41.95
C SER A 184 -7.88 18.27 -41.79
N SER A 185 -7.26 17.18 -41.32
CA SER A 185 -5.95 16.63 -41.73
C SER A 185 -4.88 17.59 -42.27
N LYS A 186 -3.89 17.95 -41.43
CA LYS A 186 -2.45 17.97 -41.76
C LYS A 186 -1.61 18.35 -40.52
N THR A 187 -0.52 17.62 -40.33
CA THR A 187 0.63 17.84 -39.43
C THR A 187 0.81 19.26 -38.87
N LEU A 188 0.91 19.38 -37.53
CA LEU A 188 1.41 20.58 -36.85
C LEU A 188 2.90 20.42 -36.53
N SER A 189 3.74 21.14 -37.27
CA SER A 189 5.10 21.47 -36.89
C SER A 189 5.08 22.71 -35.99
N ALA A 190 5.65 22.64 -34.79
CA ALA A 190 5.95 23.84 -34.01
C ALA A 190 7.22 24.50 -34.55
N SER A 191 7.11 25.66 -35.20
CA SER A 191 8.27 26.50 -35.49
C SER A 191 8.54 27.40 -34.29
N ALA A 192 9.60 27.14 -33.54
CA ALA A 192 10.17 28.15 -32.66
C ALA A 192 10.82 29.26 -33.52
N PRO A 193 10.65 30.56 -33.20
CA PRO A 193 11.42 31.61 -33.86
C PRO A 193 12.91 31.43 -33.57
N ALA A 194 13.69 31.64 -34.63
CA ALA A 194 15.07 31.26 -34.78
C ALA A 194 16.05 31.93 -33.79
N TYR A 195 16.91 31.12 -33.19
CA TYR A 195 18.30 31.47 -32.96
C TYR A 195 19.18 30.25 -33.29
N ALA A 196 20.01 30.37 -34.33
CA ALA A 196 21.03 29.39 -34.72
C ALA A 196 22.28 30.18 -35.17
N PRO A 197 23.53 29.64 -35.15
CA PRO A 197 23.90 28.21 -35.08
C PRO A 197 24.97 27.87 -34.00
N SER A 198 25.20 26.62 -33.57
CA SER A 198 25.90 25.60 -34.36
C SER A 198 26.00 24.22 -33.65
N SER A 199 26.03 23.18 -34.51
CA SER A 199 26.38 21.74 -34.31
C SER A 199 25.30 20.75 -33.82
N THR A 200 24.91 19.88 -34.77
CA THR A 200 24.04 18.67 -34.78
C THR A 200 24.68 17.44 -34.08
N PRO A 201 24.00 16.29 -33.81
CA PRO A 201 22.78 15.76 -34.48
C PRO A 201 21.73 14.99 -33.63
N ALA A 202 20.61 14.68 -34.32
CA ALA A 202 19.70 13.53 -34.14
C ALA A 202 18.68 13.51 -32.98
N SER A 203 17.43 13.86 -33.28
CA SER A 203 16.26 13.30 -32.60
C SER A 203 15.18 12.93 -33.63
N ALA A 204 14.76 11.66 -33.56
CA ALA A 204 13.67 11.09 -34.33
C ALA A 204 12.33 11.73 -33.91
N PRO A 205 11.35 11.86 -34.81
CA PRO A 205 10.04 12.42 -34.46
C PRO A 205 9.29 11.47 -33.51
N VAL A 206 9.03 11.95 -32.28
CA VAL A 206 8.06 11.37 -31.36
C VAL A 206 6.67 11.63 -31.94
N SER A 207 5.99 10.55 -32.34
CA SER A 207 4.59 10.59 -32.79
C SER A 207 3.71 10.43 -31.55
N ALA A 208 3.08 11.51 -31.09
CA ALA A 208 2.03 11.44 -30.09
C ALA A 208 0.70 11.19 -30.81
N THR A 209 0.31 9.91 -30.88
CA THR A 209 -1.05 9.50 -31.28
C THR A 209 -1.98 9.82 -30.13
N SER A 210 -2.89 10.79 -30.32
CA SER A 210 -4.02 10.99 -29.40
C SER A 210 -4.98 9.80 -29.55
N ASN A 211 -4.81 8.78 -28.72
CA ASN A 211 -5.74 7.66 -28.67
C ASN A 211 -6.98 8.10 -27.88
N THR A 212 -8.09 8.32 -28.57
CA THR A 212 -9.40 8.35 -27.94
C THR A 212 -9.72 6.91 -27.54
N SER A 213 -9.25 6.46 -26.38
CA SER A 213 -9.54 5.12 -25.86
C SER A 213 -11.02 5.03 -25.48
N SER A 214 -11.86 4.73 -26.47
CA SER A 214 -12.99 3.87 -26.21
C SER A 214 -12.39 2.56 -25.72
N SER A 215 -12.69 2.14 -24.49
CA SER A 215 -12.20 0.87 -23.95
C SER A 215 -12.68 -0.26 -24.86
N GLU A 216 -11.78 -0.77 -25.70
CA GLU A 216 -12.08 -1.89 -26.59
C GLU A 216 -12.16 -3.15 -25.73
N ILE A 217 -13.37 -3.67 -25.53
CA ILE A 217 -13.59 -4.93 -24.82
C ILE A 217 -13.36 -6.08 -25.80
N VAL A 218 -12.46 -6.98 -25.42
CA VAL A 218 -12.01 -8.12 -26.20
C VAL A 218 -12.33 -9.41 -25.43
N LEU A 219 -13.34 -10.14 -25.88
CA LEU A 219 -13.69 -11.44 -25.28
C LEU A 219 -12.68 -12.51 -25.71
N ILE A 220 -12.18 -13.29 -24.75
CA ILE A 220 -11.28 -14.44 -24.93
C ILE A 220 -12.06 -15.72 -24.63
N ARG A 221 -12.20 -16.59 -25.63
CA ARG A 221 -12.98 -17.85 -25.52
C ARG A 221 -12.16 -19.13 -25.62
N SER A 222 -10.90 -19.01 -26.03
CA SER A 222 -9.96 -20.13 -26.16
C SER A 222 -8.52 -19.66 -25.94
N GLU A 223 -7.66 -20.61 -25.65
CA GLU A 223 -6.21 -20.47 -25.51
C GLU A 223 -5.57 -19.85 -26.77
N GLN A 224 -6.05 -20.21 -27.96
CA GLN A 224 -5.55 -19.62 -29.21
C GLN A 224 -5.99 -18.15 -29.33
N GLU A 225 -7.23 -17.82 -28.94
CA GLU A 225 -7.67 -16.42 -28.92
C GLU A 225 -6.85 -15.58 -27.93
N PHE A 226 -6.50 -16.14 -26.77
CA PHE A 226 -5.62 -15.47 -25.80
C PHE A 226 -4.26 -15.14 -26.45
N ILE A 227 -3.65 -16.13 -27.11
CA ILE A 227 -2.35 -15.99 -27.76
C ILE A 227 -2.38 -14.98 -28.90
N ASP A 228 -3.43 -14.98 -29.72
CA ASP A 228 -3.54 -14.16 -30.93
C ASP A 228 -3.93 -12.71 -30.62
N LYS A 229 -4.83 -12.50 -29.66
CA LYS A 229 -5.37 -11.17 -29.33
C LYS A 229 -4.46 -10.39 -28.38
N ILE A 230 -3.70 -11.07 -27.54
CA ILE A 230 -2.65 -10.47 -26.71
C ILE A 230 -1.32 -10.73 -27.43
N ALA A 231 -0.94 -9.81 -28.31
CA ALA A 231 0.25 -9.92 -29.16
C ALA A 231 1.51 -10.29 -28.35
N GLN A 232 2.45 -11.00 -28.99
CA GLN A 232 3.64 -11.57 -28.33
C GLN A 232 4.51 -10.51 -27.62
N ASP A 233 4.53 -9.27 -28.11
CA ASP A 233 5.27 -8.14 -27.55
C ASP A 233 4.41 -7.25 -26.61
N GLY A 234 3.17 -7.65 -26.33
CA GLY A 234 2.17 -6.91 -25.56
C GLY A 234 1.82 -5.52 -26.11
N THR A 235 2.31 -5.16 -27.30
CA THR A 235 2.06 -3.85 -27.89
C THR A 235 0.59 -3.71 -28.32
N GLY A 236 0.06 -2.49 -28.22
CA GLY A 236 -1.33 -2.23 -28.59
C GLY A 236 -2.38 -2.84 -27.65
N THR A 237 -1.98 -3.23 -26.42
CA THR A 237 -2.89 -3.64 -25.35
C THR A 237 -3.38 -2.47 -24.49
N GLU A 238 -2.70 -1.32 -24.54
CA GLU A 238 -3.04 -0.13 -23.77
C GLU A 238 -4.48 0.33 -24.06
N GLY A 239 -5.26 0.53 -23.00
CA GLY A 239 -6.66 0.95 -23.08
C GLY A 239 -7.64 -0.14 -23.54
N LYS A 240 -7.19 -1.39 -23.70
CA LYS A 240 -8.06 -2.54 -24.03
C LYS A 240 -8.37 -3.37 -22.79
N THR A 241 -9.57 -3.92 -22.75
CA THR A 241 -10.02 -4.82 -21.68
C THR A 241 -10.25 -6.21 -22.25
N TYR A 242 -9.47 -7.19 -21.82
CA TYR A 242 -9.58 -8.59 -22.19
C TYR A 242 -10.40 -9.32 -21.13
N VAL A 243 -11.54 -9.88 -21.52
CA VAL A 243 -12.41 -10.62 -20.59
C VAL A 243 -12.40 -12.08 -20.96
N LEU A 244 -12.02 -12.95 -20.02
CA LEU A 244 -12.14 -14.38 -20.20
C LEU A 244 -13.63 -14.74 -20.13
N ASN A 245 -14.08 -15.55 -21.10
CA ASN A 245 -15.45 -16.03 -21.18
C ASN A 245 -15.54 -17.55 -21.00
N ASN A 246 -14.40 -18.21 -20.81
CA ASN A 246 -14.27 -19.64 -20.56
C ASN A 246 -12.95 -19.89 -19.84
N ASP A 247 -12.86 -21.05 -19.17
CA ASP A 247 -11.58 -21.62 -18.77
C ASP A 247 -10.72 -21.92 -20.01
N LEU A 248 -9.42 -21.68 -19.91
CA LEU A 248 -8.46 -21.87 -21.01
C LEU A 248 -7.50 -23.01 -20.67
N ASP A 249 -7.37 -24.00 -21.55
CA ASP A 249 -6.48 -25.14 -21.35
C ASP A 249 -5.27 -25.06 -22.29
N PHE A 250 -4.08 -24.84 -21.74
CA PHE A 250 -2.85 -24.65 -22.49
C PHE A 250 -2.11 -25.98 -22.78
N SER A 251 -2.69 -27.13 -22.42
CA SER A 251 -2.04 -28.45 -22.61
C SER A 251 -1.70 -28.78 -24.06
N THR A 252 -2.39 -28.17 -25.04
CA THR A 252 -2.13 -28.35 -26.48
C THR A 252 -1.16 -27.33 -27.07
N ILE A 253 -0.73 -26.32 -26.30
CA ILE A 253 0.17 -25.26 -26.75
C ILE A 253 1.62 -25.71 -26.52
N SER A 254 2.32 -26.07 -27.61
CA SER A 254 3.65 -26.70 -27.51
C SER A 254 4.84 -25.74 -27.43
N ASN A 255 4.65 -24.42 -27.53
CA ASN A 255 5.71 -23.41 -27.41
C ASN A 255 5.10 -22.06 -27.00
N TYR A 256 4.49 -21.99 -25.82
CA TYR A 256 4.00 -20.70 -25.32
C TYR A 256 5.18 -19.75 -25.16
N THR A 257 5.02 -18.50 -25.61
CA THR A 257 5.97 -17.42 -25.33
C THR A 257 5.27 -16.40 -24.46
N ALA A 258 5.86 -16.12 -23.31
CA ALA A 258 5.37 -15.13 -22.37
C ALA A 258 5.29 -13.75 -23.03
N LYS A 259 4.24 -13.00 -22.68
CA LYS A 259 3.98 -11.69 -23.28
C LYS A 259 4.76 -10.61 -22.54
N GLU A 260 5.45 -9.73 -23.26
CA GLU A 260 6.19 -8.62 -22.68
C GLU A 260 5.36 -7.33 -22.65
N ASN A 261 5.64 -6.43 -21.71
CA ASN A 261 5.07 -5.08 -21.62
C ASN A 261 3.53 -5.02 -21.80
N PHE A 262 2.82 -5.96 -21.20
CA PHE A 262 1.36 -5.95 -21.23
C PHE A 262 0.82 -4.71 -20.51
N ALA A 263 0.02 -3.89 -21.20
CA ALA A 263 -0.45 -2.57 -20.74
C ALA A 263 -1.99 -2.46 -20.67
N GLY A 264 -2.70 -3.56 -20.92
CA GLY A 264 -4.16 -3.62 -20.91
C GLY A 264 -4.74 -4.06 -19.56
N THR A 265 -6.06 -4.27 -19.55
CA THR A 265 -6.78 -4.84 -18.41
C THR A 265 -7.19 -6.28 -18.72
N ILE A 266 -6.95 -7.23 -17.82
CA ILE A 266 -7.51 -8.58 -17.87
C ILE A 266 -8.54 -8.73 -16.77
N ILE A 267 -9.74 -9.16 -17.17
CA ILE A 267 -10.80 -9.59 -16.27
C ILE A 267 -10.94 -11.10 -16.49
N GLY A 268 -10.39 -11.88 -15.57
CA GLY A 268 -10.49 -13.33 -15.57
C GLY A 268 -11.91 -13.82 -15.32
N ASN A 269 -12.76 -13.01 -14.68
CA ASN A 269 -14.17 -13.31 -14.44
C ASN A 269 -14.40 -14.63 -13.67
N GLY A 270 -13.48 -15.01 -12.79
CA GLY A 270 -13.50 -16.28 -12.06
C GLY A 270 -13.03 -17.49 -12.87
N HIS A 271 -12.68 -17.32 -14.15
CA HIS A 271 -12.22 -18.42 -14.99
C HIS A 271 -10.78 -18.84 -14.66
N THR A 272 -10.47 -20.06 -15.07
CA THR A 272 -9.17 -20.69 -14.85
C THR A 272 -8.38 -20.80 -16.15
N ILE A 273 -7.11 -20.38 -16.12
CA ILE A 273 -6.12 -20.80 -17.12
C ILE A 273 -5.36 -21.98 -16.54
N LYS A 274 -5.26 -23.09 -17.28
CA LYS A 274 -4.65 -24.32 -16.77
C LYS A 274 -3.64 -24.98 -17.70
N ASN A 275 -2.79 -25.82 -17.11
CA ASN A 275 -1.86 -26.71 -17.80
C ASN A 275 -0.79 -25.99 -18.65
N LEU A 276 -0.38 -24.78 -18.26
CA LEU A 276 0.72 -24.09 -18.94
C LEU A 276 2.06 -24.74 -18.57
N THR A 277 2.82 -25.17 -19.58
CA THR A 277 4.25 -25.49 -19.43
C THR A 277 5.06 -24.46 -20.19
N SER A 278 5.97 -23.77 -19.51
CA SER A 278 6.73 -22.64 -20.06
C SER A 278 8.03 -22.41 -19.32
N ASP A 279 8.95 -21.65 -19.90
CA ASP A 279 10.19 -21.20 -19.25
C ASP A 279 10.05 -19.84 -18.55
N GLN A 280 8.88 -19.22 -18.71
CA GLN A 280 8.44 -17.95 -18.13
C GLN A 280 6.96 -18.05 -17.75
N GLY A 281 6.46 -17.10 -16.95
CA GLY A 281 5.04 -17.00 -16.61
C GLY A 281 4.12 -16.73 -17.80
N LEU A 282 2.83 -16.50 -17.51
CA LEU A 282 1.87 -16.03 -18.52
C LEU A 282 2.37 -14.72 -19.17
N PHE A 283 2.93 -13.83 -18.36
CA PHE A 283 3.57 -12.58 -18.77
C PHE A 283 5.05 -12.59 -18.39
N ALA A 284 5.91 -12.10 -19.28
CA ALA A 284 7.28 -11.79 -18.93
C ALA A 284 7.34 -10.45 -18.20
N SER A 285 6.57 -9.45 -18.65
CA SER A 285 6.46 -8.17 -17.98
C SER A 285 5.13 -7.46 -18.22
N THR A 286 4.75 -6.59 -17.27
CA THR A 286 3.58 -5.71 -17.37
C THR A 286 4.00 -4.24 -17.30
N ALA A 287 3.13 -3.35 -17.78
CA ALA A 287 3.30 -1.90 -17.71
C ALA A 287 2.52 -1.32 -16.51
N GLU A 288 2.85 -0.08 -16.14
CA GLU A 288 2.20 0.64 -15.02
C GLU A 288 0.69 0.83 -15.20
N SER A 289 0.20 0.86 -16.43
CA SER A 289 -1.22 0.99 -16.75
C SER A 289 -1.99 -0.32 -16.71
N SER A 290 -1.31 -1.45 -16.50
CA SER A 290 -1.95 -2.76 -16.57
C SER A 290 -2.71 -3.10 -15.30
N SER A 291 -3.75 -3.90 -15.46
CA SER A 291 -4.53 -4.44 -14.35
C SER A 291 -4.95 -5.86 -14.69
N ILE A 292 -4.74 -6.81 -13.79
CA ILE A 292 -5.10 -8.22 -13.97
C ILE A 292 -5.90 -8.65 -12.75
N SER A 293 -7.13 -9.12 -12.96
CA SER A 293 -7.96 -9.55 -11.84
C SER A 293 -8.91 -10.72 -12.09
N GLY A 294 -9.32 -11.38 -11.00
CA GLY A 294 -10.37 -12.42 -10.99
C GLY A 294 -9.99 -13.67 -11.76
N LEU A 295 -8.76 -14.16 -11.61
CA LEU A 295 -8.18 -15.22 -12.44
C LEU A 295 -7.55 -16.32 -11.60
N THR A 296 -7.81 -17.58 -11.95
CA THR A 296 -7.09 -18.73 -11.37
C THR A 296 -6.08 -19.30 -12.37
N LEU A 297 -4.86 -19.58 -11.92
CA LEU A 297 -3.81 -20.27 -12.67
C LEU A 297 -3.63 -21.66 -12.06
N ASP A 298 -4.03 -22.72 -12.78
CA ASP A 298 -4.04 -24.10 -12.28
C ASP A 298 -3.04 -25.00 -13.02
N ASN A 299 -2.25 -25.77 -12.28
CA ASN A 299 -1.31 -26.72 -12.85
C ASN A 299 -0.30 -26.10 -13.83
N PHE A 300 0.29 -24.96 -13.45
CA PHE A 300 1.40 -24.36 -14.19
C PHE A 300 2.71 -25.05 -13.82
N ILE A 301 3.50 -25.41 -14.84
CA ILE A 301 4.83 -25.98 -14.69
C ILE A 301 5.82 -25.01 -15.34
N ILE A 302 6.44 -24.15 -14.54
CA ILE A 302 7.35 -23.11 -15.01
C ILE A 302 8.79 -23.51 -14.69
N THR A 303 9.65 -23.60 -15.70
CA THR A 303 11.10 -23.87 -15.51
C THR A 303 11.90 -22.67 -15.99
N ALA A 304 12.28 -21.79 -15.06
CA ALA A 304 12.86 -20.49 -15.36
C ALA A 304 14.06 -20.57 -16.31
N SER A 305 14.09 -19.67 -17.28
CA SER A 305 15.25 -19.40 -18.14
C SER A 305 15.98 -18.09 -17.79
N GLY A 306 15.55 -17.37 -16.75
CA GLY A 306 16.13 -16.09 -16.33
C GLY A 306 15.70 -15.61 -14.93
N ASP A 307 16.21 -14.44 -14.55
CA ASP A 307 16.16 -13.88 -13.17
C ASP A 307 14.82 -13.25 -12.75
N TYR A 308 13.74 -13.42 -13.50
CA TYR A 308 12.43 -12.89 -13.13
C TYR A 308 11.36 -13.88 -13.54
N THR A 309 10.89 -14.68 -12.60
CA THR A 309 9.91 -15.74 -12.91
C THR A 309 8.80 -15.78 -11.86
N GLY A 310 7.57 -15.70 -12.33
CA GLY A 310 6.35 -16.02 -11.58
C GLY A 310 5.36 -16.74 -12.48
N ALA A 311 4.36 -17.44 -11.93
CA ALA A 311 3.37 -18.13 -12.76
C ALA A 311 2.53 -17.14 -13.58
N LEU A 312 2.13 -16.02 -12.97
CA LEU A 312 1.44 -14.96 -13.68
C LEU A 312 2.44 -14.08 -14.44
N VAL A 313 3.44 -13.54 -13.76
CA VAL A 313 4.29 -12.49 -14.32
C VAL A 313 5.74 -12.54 -13.83
N GLY A 314 6.71 -12.38 -14.72
CA GLY A 314 8.12 -12.19 -14.34
C GLY A 314 8.36 -10.84 -13.66
N ASN A 315 8.12 -9.74 -14.38
CA ASN A 315 8.30 -8.35 -13.91
C ASN A 315 6.95 -7.61 -13.86
N ASN A 316 6.38 -7.45 -12.67
CA ASN A 316 5.12 -6.75 -12.48
C ASN A 316 5.33 -5.24 -12.23
N ARG A 317 4.58 -4.42 -12.97
CA ARG A 317 4.48 -2.97 -12.74
C ARG A 317 3.04 -2.46 -12.62
N GLY A 318 2.05 -3.33 -12.82
CA GLY A 318 0.63 -2.95 -12.73
C GLY A 318 -0.09 -3.67 -11.60
N ASP A 319 -1.39 -3.42 -11.50
CA ASP A 319 -2.20 -3.91 -10.40
C ASP A 319 -2.60 -5.37 -10.61
N ILE A 320 -2.45 -6.18 -9.57
CA ILE A 320 -2.92 -7.57 -9.52
C ILE A 320 -3.91 -7.70 -8.36
N ASP A 321 -5.12 -8.13 -8.65
CA ASP A 321 -6.19 -8.27 -7.65
C ASP A 321 -6.96 -9.57 -7.84
N ASP A 322 -7.20 -10.36 -6.78
CA ASP A 322 -7.98 -11.59 -6.88
C ASP A 322 -7.40 -12.59 -7.91
N VAL A 323 -6.08 -12.83 -7.83
CA VAL A 323 -5.39 -13.82 -8.67
C VAL A 323 -4.80 -14.95 -7.83
N HIS A 324 -5.12 -16.18 -8.21
CA HIS A 324 -4.79 -17.37 -7.44
C HIS A 324 -4.00 -18.38 -8.25
N VAL A 325 -2.81 -18.74 -7.78
CA VAL A 325 -1.99 -19.81 -8.36
C VAL A 325 -2.18 -21.09 -7.54
N ILE A 326 -2.68 -22.14 -8.17
CA ILE A 326 -2.97 -23.42 -7.52
C ILE A 326 -2.33 -24.60 -8.25
N ASN A 327 -2.04 -25.68 -7.51
CA ASN A 327 -1.47 -26.94 -8.03
C ASN A 327 -0.25 -26.77 -8.95
N SER A 328 0.52 -25.70 -8.77
CA SER A 328 1.57 -25.29 -9.72
C SER A 328 2.97 -25.54 -9.15
N THR A 329 3.96 -25.65 -10.03
CA THR A 329 5.38 -25.81 -9.69
C THR A 329 6.20 -24.79 -10.45
N ILE A 330 6.94 -23.94 -9.71
CA ILE A 330 7.81 -22.91 -10.27
C ILE A 330 9.25 -23.26 -9.89
N ASN A 331 10.03 -23.69 -10.87
CA ASN A 331 11.42 -24.08 -10.71
C ASN A 331 12.34 -23.03 -11.33
N GLY A 332 12.87 -22.17 -10.48
CA GLY A 332 13.87 -21.14 -10.76
C GLY A 332 15.31 -21.64 -10.92
N GLY A 333 15.63 -22.89 -10.56
CA GLY A 333 17.00 -23.37 -10.57
C GLY A 333 17.95 -22.46 -9.75
N SER A 334 19.00 -21.94 -10.38
CA SER A 334 19.94 -20.98 -9.76
C SER A 334 19.61 -19.50 -10.04
N TYR A 335 18.52 -19.21 -10.74
CA TYR A 335 18.11 -17.85 -11.07
C TYR A 335 17.53 -17.12 -9.87
N GLN A 336 17.46 -15.80 -9.98
CA GLN A 336 16.97 -14.93 -8.91
C GLN A 336 15.51 -14.49 -9.12
N ASN A 337 14.92 -13.84 -8.12
CA ASN A 337 13.57 -13.25 -8.13
C ASN A 337 12.51 -14.22 -8.65
N ILE A 338 12.31 -15.29 -7.87
CA ILE A 338 11.41 -16.38 -8.18
C ILE A 338 10.23 -16.31 -7.21
N GLY A 339 9.03 -16.08 -7.75
CA GLY A 339 7.79 -16.06 -6.98
C GLY A 339 6.79 -17.09 -7.50
N GLY A 340 5.84 -17.49 -6.66
CA GLY A 340 4.73 -18.32 -7.14
C GLY A 340 3.80 -17.53 -8.08
N LEU A 341 3.48 -16.28 -7.75
CA LEU A 341 2.66 -15.39 -8.56
C LEU A 341 3.52 -14.48 -9.45
N ALA A 342 4.45 -13.74 -8.85
CA ALA A 342 5.27 -12.74 -9.53
C ALA A 342 6.77 -12.86 -9.20
N GLY A 343 7.65 -12.70 -10.18
CA GLY A 343 9.10 -12.71 -9.92
C GLY A 343 9.57 -11.47 -9.16
N TYR A 344 9.33 -10.30 -9.75
CA TYR A 344 9.60 -8.98 -9.16
C TYR A 344 8.41 -8.06 -9.33
N SER A 345 8.05 -7.30 -8.30
CA SER A 345 6.98 -6.30 -8.34
C SER A 345 7.49 -4.91 -7.98
N TYR A 346 7.21 -3.92 -8.82
CA TYR A 346 7.74 -2.56 -8.68
C TYR A 346 6.68 -1.50 -8.99
N ASN A 347 6.48 -0.55 -8.07
CA ASN A 347 5.46 0.51 -8.20
C ASN A 347 4.07 -0.03 -8.56
N ALA A 348 3.72 -1.19 -8.02
CA ALA A 348 2.49 -1.92 -8.29
C ALA A 348 1.68 -2.11 -6.99
N SER A 349 0.48 -2.69 -7.14
CA SER A 349 -0.26 -3.27 -6.02
C SER A 349 -0.58 -4.74 -6.27
N ILE A 350 -0.49 -5.55 -5.23
CA ILE A 350 -0.97 -6.93 -5.21
C ILE A 350 -1.95 -7.05 -4.04
N SER A 351 -3.21 -7.33 -4.36
CA SER A 351 -4.28 -7.47 -3.38
C SER A 351 -5.05 -8.76 -3.55
N ASN A 352 -5.57 -9.29 -2.43
CA ASN A 352 -6.51 -10.43 -2.42
C ASN A 352 -6.00 -11.65 -3.22
N SER A 353 -4.69 -11.84 -3.33
CA SER A 353 -4.08 -12.79 -4.25
C SER A 353 -3.37 -13.90 -3.49
N SER A 354 -3.23 -15.07 -4.11
CA SER A 354 -2.58 -16.19 -3.43
C SER A 354 -1.80 -17.13 -4.33
N SER A 355 -0.93 -17.92 -3.68
CA SER A 355 -0.18 -18.97 -4.34
C SER A 355 -0.01 -20.20 -3.43
N SER A 356 -0.52 -21.33 -3.89
CA SER A 356 -0.24 -22.66 -3.30
C SER A 356 0.88 -23.40 -4.03
N ALA A 357 1.62 -22.71 -4.90
CA ALA A 357 2.60 -23.34 -5.76
C ALA A 357 3.86 -23.75 -4.98
N THR A 358 4.47 -24.88 -5.34
CA THR A 358 5.81 -25.21 -4.86
C THR A 358 6.82 -24.37 -5.60
N VAL A 359 7.64 -23.59 -4.89
CA VAL A 359 8.59 -22.64 -5.46
C VAL A 359 10.01 -23.03 -5.07
N SER A 360 10.90 -23.16 -6.06
CA SER A 360 12.33 -23.36 -5.82
C SER A 360 13.18 -22.38 -6.63
N GLY A 361 14.25 -21.79 -6.07
CA GLY A 361 15.11 -20.86 -6.81
C GLY A 361 16.49 -20.62 -6.18
N GLY A 362 17.23 -19.65 -6.73
CA GLY A 362 18.52 -19.20 -6.23
C GLY A 362 18.35 -18.16 -5.12
N ASN A 363 18.33 -16.88 -5.49
CA ASN A 363 18.21 -15.76 -4.55
C ASN A 363 16.85 -15.03 -4.71
N HIS A 364 16.36 -14.42 -3.63
CA HIS A 364 15.07 -13.71 -3.62
C HIS A 364 13.93 -14.65 -4.04
N VAL A 365 13.65 -15.64 -3.20
CA VAL A 365 12.64 -16.68 -3.48
C VAL A 365 11.47 -16.50 -2.52
N GLY A 366 10.27 -16.31 -3.08
CA GLY A 366 9.04 -16.14 -2.30
C GLY A 366 7.92 -17.06 -2.78
N GLY A 367 7.04 -17.49 -1.88
CA GLY A 367 5.87 -18.28 -2.27
C GLY A 367 4.86 -17.49 -3.10
N LEU A 368 4.78 -16.17 -2.89
CA LEU A 368 3.97 -15.25 -3.71
C LEU A 368 4.84 -14.40 -4.63
N VAL A 369 5.81 -13.65 -4.07
CA VAL A 369 6.66 -12.73 -4.83
C VAL A 369 8.15 -12.94 -4.52
N GLY A 370 9.00 -13.03 -5.53
CA GLY A 370 10.45 -13.15 -5.31
C GLY A 370 11.05 -11.90 -4.65
N SER A 371 10.92 -10.76 -5.32
CA SER A 371 11.35 -9.44 -4.81
C SER A 371 10.22 -8.40 -4.94
N ASN A 372 10.01 -7.59 -3.90
CA ASN A 372 8.83 -6.72 -3.79
C ASN A 372 9.17 -5.28 -3.38
N ASP A 373 8.99 -4.35 -4.32
CA ASP A 373 8.99 -2.89 -4.12
C ASP A 373 7.58 -2.30 -4.34
N ALA A 374 6.55 -3.16 -4.22
CA ALA A 374 5.14 -2.85 -4.38
C ALA A 374 4.38 -3.05 -3.06
N THR A 375 3.12 -2.63 -3.01
CA THR A 375 2.27 -2.90 -1.83
C THR A 375 1.62 -4.28 -1.98
N ILE A 376 1.72 -5.12 -0.94
CA ILE A 376 1.02 -6.41 -0.86
C ILE A 376 0.00 -6.36 0.27
N THR A 377 -1.27 -6.63 -0.03
CA THR A 377 -2.35 -6.62 0.96
C THR A 377 -3.24 -7.85 0.83
N ASN A 378 -3.78 -8.33 1.95
CA ASN A 378 -4.78 -9.41 1.97
C ASN A 378 -4.36 -10.65 1.15
N SER A 379 -3.07 -10.97 1.13
CA SER A 379 -2.50 -11.95 0.20
C SER A 379 -1.75 -13.03 0.94
N TYR A 380 -1.67 -14.22 0.35
CA TYR A 380 -1.09 -15.35 1.08
C TYR A 380 -0.42 -16.41 0.22
N SER A 381 0.44 -17.19 0.85
CA SER A 381 1.08 -18.36 0.24
C SER A 381 0.99 -19.60 1.13
N THR A 382 0.76 -20.75 0.51
CA THR A 382 0.63 -22.03 1.23
C THR A 382 1.56 -23.11 0.69
N GLY A 383 2.19 -22.88 -0.46
CA GLY A 383 3.15 -23.82 -1.05
C GLY A 383 4.53 -23.72 -0.41
N ASP A 384 5.26 -24.83 -0.42
CA ASP A 384 6.63 -24.90 0.10
C ASP A 384 7.60 -24.06 -0.75
N VAL A 385 8.54 -23.40 -0.08
CA VAL A 385 9.53 -22.50 -0.70
C VAL A 385 10.95 -22.99 -0.39
N THR A 386 11.75 -23.19 -1.43
CA THR A 386 13.17 -23.56 -1.31
C THR A 386 14.06 -22.57 -2.04
N GLY A 387 15.06 -22.01 -1.37
CA GLY A 387 16.00 -21.07 -1.96
C GLY A 387 17.41 -21.19 -1.42
N THR A 388 18.28 -20.25 -1.79
CA THR A 388 19.65 -20.14 -1.27
C THR A 388 19.78 -18.95 -0.33
N GLU A 389 19.49 -17.73 -0.80
CA GLU A 389 19.55 -16.48 -0.04
C GLU A 389 18.26 -15.67 -0.22
N ASP A 390 17.85 -14.92 0.81
CA ASP A 390 16.64 -14.09 0.82
C ASP A 390 15.39 -14.94 0.48
N VAL A 391 15.09 -15.88 1.37
CA VAL A 391 14.02 -16.87 1.17
C VAL A 391 12.90 -16.59 2.15
N GLY A 392 11.70 -16.31 1.64
CA GLY A 392 10.51 -16.06 2.44
C GLY A 392 9.33 -16.92 2.03
N GLY A 393 8.47 -17.30 2.96
CA GLY A 393 7.25 -18.05 2.62
C GLY A 393 6.32 -17.22 1.74
N LEU A 394 6.17 -15.92 2.00
CA LEU A 394 5.40 -15.00 1.14
C LEU A 394 6.29 -14.26 0.15
N VAL A 395 7.34 -13.59 0.66
CA VAL A 395 8.22 -12.72 -0.14
C VAL A 395 9.69 -12.98 0.14
N GLY A 396 10.52 -13.15 -0.89
CA GLY A 396 11.97 -13.32 -0.70
C GLY A 396 12.64 -12.08 -0.10
N SER A 397 12.50 -10.93 -0.77
CA SER A 397 13.00 -9.64 -0.29
C SER A 397 11.99 -8.53 -0.55
N THR A 398 11.87 -7.57 0.38
CA THR A 398 10.92 -6.48 0.23
C THR A 398 11.42 -5.12 0.67
N SER A 399 11.11 -4.09 -0.12
CA SER A 399 11.17 -2.67 0.22
C SER A 399 9.81 -1.97 0.14
N GLY A 400 8.75 -2.71 -0.19
CA GLY A 400 7.35 -2.27 -0.15
C GLY A 400 6.60 -2.77 1.08
N ASP A 401 5.43 -2.19 1.34
CA ASP A 401 4.60 -2.52 2.50
C ASP A 401 3.85 -3.85 2.30
N ILE A 402 3.75 -4.63 3.38
CA ILE A 402 2.99 -5.89 3.44
C ILE A 402 1.99 -5.79 4.60
N SER A 403 0.71 -5.99 4.32
CA SER A 403 -0.34 -5.97 5.34
C SER A 403 -1.36 -7.09 5.19
N ASN A 404 -1.93 -7.53 6.32
CA ASN A 404 -3.03 -8.51 6.37
C ASN A 404 -2.71 -9.77 5.55
N SER A 405 -1.46 -10.22 5.60
CA SER A 405 -0.94 -11.24 4.69
C SER A 405 -0.26 -12.36 5.46
N TYR A 406 -0.24 -13.56 4.88
CA TYR A 406 0.26 -14.71 5.61
C TYR A 406 0.94 -15.78 4.77
N SER A 407 1.69 -16.64 5.44
CA SER A 407 2.34 -17.80 4.83
C SER A 407 2.24 -19.03 5.71
N THR A 408 1.94 -20.18 5.10
CA THR A 408 1.79 -21.47 5.82
C THR A 408 2.67 -22.58 5.25
N GLY A 409 3.25 -22.40 4.06
CA GLY A 409 4.20 -23.34 3.47
C GLY A 409 5.54 -23.36 4.20
N ASN A 410 6.22 -24.50 4.16
CA ASN A 410 7.54 -24.61 4.79
C ASN A 410 8.59 -23.87 3.97
N VAL A 411 9.56 -23.26 4.66
CA VAL A 411 10.60 -22.44 4.04
C VAL A 411 11.97 -23.05 4.32
N SER A 412 12.73 -23.35 3.26
CA SER A 412 14.09 -23.89 3.35
C SER A 412 15.08 -23.02 2.59
N GLY A 413 16.16 -22.59 3.24
CA GLY A 413 17.20 -21.78 2.63
C GLY A 413 18.58 -21.95 3.26
N THR A 414 19.54 -21.10 2.88
CA THR A 414 20.87 -21.08 3.50
C THR A 414 21.06 -19.82 4.35
N ASP A 415 20.83 -18.63 3.80
CA ASP A 415 21.01 -17.35 4.50
C ASP A 415 19.76 -16.46 4.35
N LYS A 416 19.42 -15.74 5.44
CA LYS A 416 18.28 -14.80 5.49
C LYS A 416 16.96 -15.49 5.11
N VAL A 417 16.58 -16.43 5.96
CA VAL A 417 15.41 -17.29 5.75
C VAL A 417 14.33 -16.90 6.74
N GLY A 418 13.18 -16.44 6.24
CA GLY A 418 12.04 -16.02 7.04
C GLY A 418 10.79 -16.82 6.73
N GLY A 419 9.95 -17.07 7.73
CA GLY A 419 8.66 -17.71 7.47
C GLY A 419 7.77 -16.88 6.55
N LEU A 420 7.70 -15.56 6.74
CA LEU A 420 6.97 -14.64 5.86
C LEU A 420 7.89 -13.95 4.84
N VAL A 421 8.97 -13.32 5.33
CA VAL A 421 9.88 -12.51 4.50
C VAL A 421 11.33 -12.88 4.75
N GLY A 422 12.11 -13.16 3.71
CA GLY A 422 13.55 -13.43 3.86
C GLY A 422 14.31 -12.18 4.31
N ASN A 423 14.28 -11.12 3.50
CA ASN A 423 14.99 -9.86 3.75
C ASN A 423 14.03 -8.66 3.71
N HIS A 424 13.80 -8.07 4.88
CA HIS A 424 12.95 -6.90 5.06
C HIS A 424 13.80 -5.63 5.12
N THR A 425 13.73 -4.84 4.05
CA THR A 425 14.63 -3.71 3.81
C THR A 425 14.06 -2.37 4.29
N THR A 426 14.89 -1.33 4.19
CA THR A 426 14.70 -0.01 4.81
C THR A 426 13.42 0.69 4.35
N GLY A 427 12.60 1.16 5.30
CA GLY A 427 11.51 2.11 5.02
C GLY A 427 10.15 1.48 4.69
N SER A 428 10.02 0.15 4.79
CA SER A 428 8.74 -0.55 4.64
C SER A 428 8.23 -1.16 5.94
N THR A 429 6.93 -1.45 5.94
CA THR A 429 6.19 -1.99 7.09
C THR A 429 5.62 -3.36 6.77
N ILE A 430 5.81 -4.31 7.70
CA ILE A 430 5.06 -5.56 7.77
C ILE A 430 4.05 -5.41 8.90
N SER A 431 2.75 -5.43 8.60
CA SER A 431 1.69 -5.20 9.58
C SER A 431 0.62 -6.30 9.51
N ASN A 432 0.02 -6.64 10.65
CA ASN A 432 -1.10 -7.58 10.72
C ASN A 432 -0.86 -8.87 9.93
N SER A 433 0.34 -9.44 10.01
CA SER A 433 0.77 -10.52 9.12
C SER A 433 1.36 -11.67 9.90
N TYR A 434 1.34 -12.87 9.34
CA TYR A 434 1.77 -14.03 10.12
C TYR A 434 2.37 -15.17 9.30
N ALA A 435 3.17 -16.01 9.97
CA ALA A 435 3.77 -17.21 9.38
C ALA A 435 3.62 -18.43 10.28
N THR A 436 3.25 -19.57 9.71
CA THR A 436 3.03 -20.83 10.47
C THR A 436 3.84 -22.01 9.97
N GLY A 437 4.40 -21.93 8.76
CA GLY A 437 5.25 -22.98 8.20
C GLY A 437 6.60 -23.10 8.93
N ASP A 438 7.18 -24.30 8.90
CA ASP A 438 8.50 -24.52 9.50
C ASP A 438 9.59 -23.84 8.67
N VAL A 439 10.58 -23.25 9.35
CA VAL A 439 11.66 -22.48 8.73
C VAL A 439 13.00 -23.16 9.01
N THR A 440 13.70 -23.58 7.95
CA THR A 440 15.02 -24.20 8.02
C THR A 440 16.05 -23.37 7.27
N GLY A 441 17.11 -22.96 7.94
CA GLY A 441 18.21 -22.20 7.35
C GLY A 441 19.56 -22.48 8.01
N THR A 442 20.61 -21.78 7.58
CA THR A 442 21.94 -21.83 8.22
C THR A 442 22.22 -20.58 9.04
N SER A 443 22.05 -19.40 8.43
CA SER A 443 22.31 -18.07 9.02
C SER A 443 21.10 -17.14 8.88
N SER A 444 20.88 -16.29 9.88
CA SER A 444 19.79 -15.29 9.91
C SER A 444 18.43 -15.90 9.62
N VAL A 445 17.99 -16.78 10.52
CA VAL A 445 16.77 -17.59 10.36
C VAL A 445 15.72 -17.10 11.35
N GLY A 446 14.56 -16.68 10.85
CA GLY A 446 13.46 -16.18 11.68
C GLY A 446 12.12 -16.80 11.33
N GLY A 447 11.27 -16.99 12.34
CA GLY A 447 9.92 -17.53 12.11
C GLY A 447 9.01 -16.60 11.30
N LEU A 448 9.24 -15.28 11.34
CA LEU A 448 8.56 -14.29 10.50
C LEU A 448 9.52 -13.66 9.48
N THR A 449 10.65 -13.10 9.95
CA THR A 449 11.64 -12.45 9.07
C THR A 449 13.04 -13.02 9.23
N GLY A 450 13.75 -13.30 8.13
CA GLY A 450 15.16 -13.71 8.20
C GLY A 450 16.04 -12.55 8.69
N VAL A 451 15.99 -11.44 7.95
CA VAL A 451 16.64 -10.17 8.32
C VAL A 451 15.65 -9.03 8.26
N THR A 452 15.78 -8.10 9.20
CA THR A 452 15.08 -6.81 9.20
C THR A 452 16.09 -5.68 9.36
N LEU A 453 16.23 -4.84 8.34
CA LEU A 453 17.18 -3.72 8.32
C LEU A 453 16.72 -2.53 9.20
N PRO A 454 17.63 -1.59 9.52
CA PRO A 454 17.24 -0.35 10.19
C PRO A 454 16.10 0.38 9.49
N TYR A 455 15.24 1.06 10.26
CA TYR A 455 14.05 1.79 9.80
C TYR A 455 12.93 0.96 9.18
N ALA A 456 13.07 -0.34 9.05
CA ALA A 456 11.98 -1.26 8.73
C ALA A 456 11.11 -1.51 9.98
N VAL A 457 9.80 -1.67 9.79
CA VAL A 457 8.82 -1.81 10.90
C VAL A 457 8.07 -3.13 10.80
N ILE A 458 8.03 -3.90 11.90
CA ILE A 458 7.13 -5.04 12.05
C ILE A 458 6.14 -4.72 13.15
N GLU A 459 4.85 -4.81 12.86
CA GLU A 459 3.81 -4.55 13.83
C GLU A 459 2.68 -5.58 13.76
N ASN A 460 2.07 -5.86 14.91
CA ASN A 460 0.89 -6.73 15.02
C ASN A 460 1.02 -8.05 14.27
N SER A 461 2.21 -8.66 14.33
CA SER A 461 2.53 -9.83 13.51
C SER A 461 2.98 -11.00 14.37
N TYR A 462 2.85 -12.23 13.85
CA TYR A 462 3.23 -13.40 14.63
C TYR A 462 3.81 -14.56 13.84
N ALA A 463 4.57 -15.42 14.54
CA ALA A 463 5.08 -16.67 14.00
C ALA A 463 4.82 -17.88 14.91
N THR A 464 4.48 -19.04 14.34
CA THR A 464 4.24 -20.28 15.11
C THR A 464 5.01 -21.50 14.63
N GLY A 465 5.61 -21.47 13.44
CA GLY A 465 6.41 -22.58 12.91
C GLY A 465 7.69 -22.85 13.70
N THR A 466 8.22 -24.06 13.59
CA THR A 466 9.53 -24.41 14.16
C THR A 466 10.64 -23.77 13.35
N VAL A 467 11.63 -23.16 14.03
CA VAL A 467 12.78 -22.50 13.41
C VAL A 467 14.04 -23.32 13.67
N THR A 468 14.73 -23.74 12.61
CA THR A 468 15.97 -24.52 12.67
C THR A 468 17.10 -23.76 11.96
N GLY A 469 18.21 -23.51 12.66
CA GLY A 469 19.41 -22.93 12.06
C GLY A 469 20.63 -22.95 12.99
N THR A 470 21.73 -22.33 12.55
CA THR A 470 23.02 -22.37 13.27
C THR A 470 23.55 -21.01 13.70
N GLU A 471 23.25 -19.94 12.97
CA GLU A 471 23.72 -18.57 13.25
C GLU A 471 22.54 -17.59 13.20
N TYR A 472 22.44 -16.69 14.18
CA TYR A 472 21.36 -15.69 14.32
C TYR A 472 19.96 -16.27 14.10
N VAL A 473 19.57 -17.22 14.95
CA VAL A 473 18.26 -17.89 14.87
C VAL A 473 17.30 -17.31 15.90
N GLY A 474 16.15 -16.82 15.46
CA GLY A 474 15.11 -16.30 16.35
C GLY A 474 13.72 -16.81 16.00
N ALA A 475 12.86 -16.92 17.01
CA ALA A 475 11.50 -17.42 16.85
C ALA A 475 10.63 -16.48 16.00
N LEU A 476 10.90 -15.16 16.02
CA LEU A 476 10.24 -14.18 15.16
C LEU A 476 11.20 -13.64 14.10
N ALA A 477 12.39 -13.17 14.48
CA ALA A 477 13.34 -12.57 13.55
C ALA A 477 14.76 -13.15 13.71
N GLY A 478 15.47 -13.38 12.61
CA GLY A 478 16.86 -13.86 12.65
C GLY A 478 17.82 -12.76 13.09
N LEU A 479 18.13 -11.83 12.19
CA LEU A 479 18.92 -10.62 12.49
C LEU A 479 18.05 -9.37 12.35
N TYR A 480 18.14 -8.47 13.32
CA TYR A 480 17.20 -7.37 13.42
C TYR A 480 17.85 -6.06 13.83
N GLY A 481 17.56 -5.00 13.05
CA GLY A 481 17.98 -3.62 13.28
C GLY A 481 16.86 -2.58 13.23
N GLY A 482 15.60 -2.97 13.02
CA GLY A 482 14.44 -2.09 12.79
C GLY A 482 13.65 -1.71 14.05
N VAL A 483 12.32 -1.56 13.90
CA VAL A 483 11.32 -1.42 15.00
C VAL A 483 10.32 -2.58 14.96
N ILE A 484 10.07 -3.23 16.11
CA ILE A 484 9.05 -4.26 16.29
C ILE A 484 8.13 -3.78 17.40
N THR A 485 6.82 -3.89 17.15
CA THR A 485 5.78 -3.56 18.11
C THR A 485 4.72 -4.67 18.11
N ASN A 486 4.15 -4.93 19.29
CA ASN A 486 2.94 -5.76 19.44
C ASN A 486 2.97 -7.10 18.70
N SER A 487 4.13 -7.76 18.66
CA SER A 487 4.33 -8.97 17.86
C SER A 487 4.62 -10.18 18.73
N PHE A 488 4.29 -11.37 18.24
CA PHE A 488 4.25 -12.58 19.08
C PHE A 488 4.89 -13.80 18.42
N PHE A 489 5.34 -14.75 19.22
CA PHE A 489 5.72 -16.06 18.72
C PHE A 489 5.31 -17.18 19.68
N ASN A 490 5.01 -18.36 19.15
CA ASN A 490 4.72 -19.52 20.00
C ASN A 490 6.01 -20.15 20.51
N LYS A 491 6.29 -19.96 21.81
CA LYS A 491 7.55 -20.42 22.43
C LYS A 491 7.62 -21.93 22.68
N GLU A 492 6.51 -22.64 22.52
CA GLU A 492 6.47 -24.10 22.66
C GLU A 492 6.78 -24.79 21.33
N THR A 493 6.45 -24.16 20.19
CA THR A 493 6.66 -24.72 18.85
C THR A 493 7.86 -24.13 18.12
N ALA A 494 8.34 -22.94 18.51
CA ALA A 494 9.42 -22.24 17.80
C ALA A 494 10.73 -23.02 17.68
N GLY A 495 10.99 -24.04 18.52
CA GLY A 495 12.24 -24.81 18.49
C GLY A 495 13.47 -24.05 19.03
N VAL A 496 13.34 -22.75 19.29
CA VAL A 496 14.40 -21.87 19.82
C VAL A 496 13.88 -21.03 20.98
N SER A 497 14.78 -20.66 21.91
CA SER A 497 14.43 -19.86 23.09
C SER A 497 14.48 -18.35 22.85
N SER A 498 15.19 -17.90 21.82
CA SER A 498 15.39 -16.48 21.52
C SER A 498 14.27 -15.98 20.61
N ALA A 499 13.61 -14.87 20.98
CA ALA A 499 12.64 -14.20 20.11
C ALA A 499 13.28 -13.64 18.84
N VAL A 500 14.47 -13.06 19.01
CA VAL A 500 15.31 -12.48 17.96
C VAL A 500 16.70 -13.10 18.06
N GLY A 501 17.27 -13.56 16.94
CA GLY A 501 18.57 -14.24 16.92
C GLY A 501 19.75 -13.30 17.17
N SER A 502 19.67 -12.05 16.67
CA SER A 502 20.60 -10.97 16.94
C SER A 502 19.92 -9.62 16.81
N GLY A 503 20.07 -8.75 17.81
CA GLY A 503 19.42 -7.43 17.87
C GLY A 503 18.54 -7.26 19.11
N SER A 504 17.71 -6.21 19.10
CA SER A 504 16.74 -5.96 20.17
C SER A 504 15.52 -6.87 20.02
N SER A 505 15.05 -7.44 21.13
CA SER A 505 13.78 -8.20 21.22
C SER A 505 12.62 -7.37 21.78
N TYR A 506 12.80 -6.06 21.94
CA TYR A 506 11.75 -5.18 22.43
C TYR A 506 10.53 -5.20 21.48
N GLY A 507 9.32 -5.27 22.05
CA GLY A 507 8.08 -5.35 21.29
C GLY A 507 7.68 -6.76 20.83
N VAL A 508 8.48 -7.79 21.16
CA VAL A 508 8.18 -9.20 20.87
C VAL A 508 7.83 -9.96 22.15
N THR A 509 6.71 -10.70 22.13
CA THR A 509 6.25 -11.49 23.28
C THR A 509 6.09 -12.98 22.94
N GLY A 510 6.75 -13.84 23.70
CA GLY A 510 6.63 -15.30 23.58
C GLY A 510 5.43 -15.85 24.36
N LEU A 511 4.46 -16.44 23.67
CA LEU A 511 3.26 -17.03 24.26
C LEU A 511 3.30 -18.55 24.17
N THR A 512 2.65 -19.23 25.12
CA THR A 512 2.35 -20.67 25.02
C THR A 512 1.23 -20.92 24.02
N GLY A 513 1.05 -22.15 23.55
CA GLY A 513 -0.10 -22.52 22.71
C GLY A 513 -1.43 -22.18 23.37
N SER A 514 -1.54 -22.40 24.69
CA SER A 514 -2.76 -22.05 25.46
C SER A 514 -3.04 -20.54 25.50
N GLN A 515 -1.99 -19.70 25.47
CA GLN A 515 -2.15 -18.25 25.41
C GLN A 515 -2.46 -17.77 24.00
N PHE A 516 -1.88 -18.42 22.97
CA PHE A 516 -2.22 -18.17 21.57
C PHE A 516 -3.69 -18.43 21.31
N ALA A 517 -4.27 -19.51 21.85
CA ALA A 517 -5.69 -19.86 21.70
C ALA A 517 -6.66 -18.92 22.45
N THR A 518 -6.19 -17.77 22.95
CA THR A 518 -7.03 -16.78 23.65
C THR A 518 -6.84 -15.40 23.05
N SER A 519 -7.90 -14.60 22.97
CA SER A 519 -7.83 -13.23 22.42
C SER A 519 -7.08 -12.24 23.31
N THR A 520 -7.00 -12.50 24.62
CA THR A 520 -6.53 -11.53 25.63
C THR A 520 -5.13 -10.94 25.35
N PRO A 521 -4.09 -11.73 24.99
CA PRO A 521 -2.77 -11.17 24.71
C PRO A 521 -2.76 -10.18 23.54
N PHE A 522 -3.55 -10.46 22.50
CA PHE A 522 -3.60 -9.69 21.26
C PHE A 522 -4.42 -8.41 21.44
N VAL A 523 -5.61 -8.52 22.03
CA VAL A 523 -6.46 -7.36 22.34
C VAL A 523 -5.76 -6.38 23.29
N ASN A 524 -5.05 -6.88 24.30
CA ASN A 524 -4.25 -6.02 25.20
C ASN A 524 -3.09 -5.32 24.49
N ALA A 525 -2.56 -5.91 23.42
CA ALA A 525 -1.56 -5.28 22.57
C ALA A 525 -2.17 -4.35 21.51
N GLY A 526 -3.50 -4.19 21.49
CA GLY A 526 -4.23 -3.29 20.61
C GLY A 526 -4.51 -3.85 19.22
N TRP A 527 -4.54 -5.17 19.05
CA TRP A 527 -4.91 -5.78 17.77
C TRP A 527 -6.39 -5.51 17.47
N ASP A 528 -6.66 -5.15 16.22
CA ASP A 528 -7.99 -4.78 15.75
C ASP A 528 -8.83 -6.03 15.48
N GLU A 529 -9.94 -6.19 16.22
CA GLU A 529 -10.89 -7.30 16.08
C GLU A 529 -11.67 -7.28 14.74
N THR A 530 -11.57 -6.20 13.96
CA THR A 530 -12.10 -6.15 12.59
C THR A 530 -11.16 -6.77 11.57
N ILE A 531 -9.87 -6.86 11.89
CA ILE A 531 -8.83 -7.48 11.06
C ILE A 531 -8.59 -8.91 11.52
N TRP A 532 -8.62 -9.15 12.83
CA TRP A 532 -8.31 -10.43 13.45
C TRP A 532 -9.56 -11.08 14.05
N ASP A 533 -9.83 -12.30 13.60
CA ASP A 533 -10.77 -13.22 14.22
C ASP A 533 -10.07 -14.04 15.31
N PHE A 534 -10.59 -13.98 16.53
CA PHE A 534 -10.08 -14.71 17.69
C PHE A 534 -11.06 -15.80 18.18
N THR A 535 -12.08 -16.13 17.39
CA THR A 535 -13.09 -17.15 17.72
C THR A 535 -12.63 -18.57 17.38
N VAL A 536 -11.69 -18.67 16.45
CA VAL A 536 -10.90 -19.86 16.12
C VAL A 536 -9.69 -19.95 17.08
N ASP A 537 -9.02 -21.11 17.16
CA ASP A 537 -7.93 -21.41 18.12
C ASP A 537 -6.67 -20.54 17.91
N GLY A 538 -6.80 -19.21 18.07
CA GLY A 538 -5.76 -18.22 17.89
C GLY A 538 -6.16 -17.04 17.00
N PRO A 539 -5.27 -16.05 16.84
CA PRO A 539 -5.48 -14.93 15.93
C PRO A 539 -5.44 -15.40 14.46
N HIS A 540 -6.57 -15.38 13.81
CA HIS A 540 -6.69 -15.61 12.37
C HIS A 540 -7.08 -14.33 11.67
N LEU A 541 -6.62 -14.12 10.44
CA LEU A 541 -7.11 -12.97 9.69
C LEU A 541 -8.59 -13.20 9.39
N ALA A 542 -9.45 -12.21 9.66
CA ALA A 542 -10.89 -12.32 9.42
C ALA A 542 -11.22 -12.65 7.94
N LEU A 543 -10.28 -12.33 7.04
CA LEU A 543 -10.32 -12.69 5.61
C LEU A 543 -10.20 -14.20 5.34
N GLU A 544 -9.70 -15.01 6.28
CA GLU A 544 -9.69 -16.49 6.13
C GLU A 544 -11.08 -17.10 6.24
N ASN A 545 -11.98 -16.46 6.97
CA ASN A 545 -13.38 -16.83 7.08
C ASN A 545 -14.25 -16.17 6.00
N TYR A 546 -13.63 -15.41 5.09
CA TYR A 546 -14.27 -14.97 3.87
C TYR A 546 -14.27 -16.14 2.90
N GLU A 547 -15.36 -16.91 2.84
CA GLU A 547 -15.67 -17.59 1.57
C GLU A 547 -15.72 -16.47 0.52
N PRO A 548 -14.86 -16.50 -0.53
CA PRO A 548 -14.95 -15.52 -1.59
C PRO A 548 -16.40 -15.55 -2.06
N ALA A 549 -17.11 -14.43 -1.88
CA ALA A 549 -18.50 -14.34 -2.26
C ALA A 549 -18.59 -14.86 -3.70
N PRO A 550 -19.47 -15.85 -3.99
CA PRO A 550 -19.45 -16.54 -5.26
C PRO A 550 -19.43 -15.51 -6.38
N THR A 551 -18.39 -15.57 -7.20
CA THR A 551 -18.21 -14.67 -8.35
C THR A 551 -19.31 -14.93 -9.37
N GLU A 552 -19.89 -16.13 -9.41
CA GLU A 552 -21.11 -16.45 -10.15
C GLU A 552 -22.35 -16.48 -9.25
N ILE A 553 -23.28 -15.57 -9.52
CA ILE A 553 -24.50 -15.38 -8.78
C ILE A 553 -25.68 -15.74 -9.69
N HIS A 554 -26.21 -16.94 -9.50
CA HIS A 554 -27.39 -17.40 -10.24
C HIS A 554 -28.65 -16.69 -9.77
N ILE A 555 -29.44 -16.19 -10.73
CA ILE A 555 -30.69 -15.49 -10.52
C ILE A 555 -31.80 -16.28 -11.19
N THR A 556 -32.76 -16.74 -10.38
CA THR A 556 -33.92 -17.52 -10.87
C THR A 556 -35.24 -16.74 -10.80
N SER A 557 -35.27 -15.59 -10.12
CA SER A 557 -36.48 -14.78 -9.94
C SER A 557 -36.19 -13.28 -9.78
N ALA A 558 -37.22 -12.44 -9.94
CA ALA A 558 -37.08 -10.99 -9.78
C ALA A 558 -36.76 -10.57 -8.34
N GLN A 559 -37.21 -11.33 -7.34
CA GLN A 559 -36.87 -11.07 -5.95
C GLN A 559 -35.39 -11.36 -5.68
N GLU A 560 -34.86 -12.50 -6.17
CA GLU A 560 -33.44 -12.79 -6.08
C GLU A 560 -32.57 -11.75 -6.80
N PHE A 561 -33.03 -11.24 -7.95
CA PHE A 561 -32.34 -10.16 -8.66
C PHE A 561 -32.18 -8.92 -7.75
N ILE A 562 -33.25 -8.54 -7.05
CA ILE A 562 -33.25 -7.37 -6.16
C ILE A 562 -32.38 -7.58 -4.92
N ASP A 563 -32.40 -8.79 -4.35
CA ASP A 563 -31.72 -9.12 -3.10
C ASP A 563 -30.20 -9.31 -3.31
N LYS A 564 -29.81 -9.93 -4.42
CA LYS A 564 -28.40 -10.28 -4.71
C LYS A 564 -27.61 -9.13 -5.33
N ILE A 565 -28.29 -8.17 -5.97
CA ILE A 565 -27.69 -6.92 -6.46
C ILE A 565 -28.07 -5.82 -5.46
N ALA A 566 -27.11 -5.39 -4.62
CA ALA A 566 -27.31 -4.41 -3.56
C ALA A 566 -28.11 -3.18 -4.01
N GLN A 567 -28.85 -2.53 -3.09
CA GLN A 567 -29.71 -1.38 -3.41
C GLN A 567 -28.96 -0.21 -4.07
N ASP A 568 -27.65 -0.09 -3.85
CA ASP A 568 -26.76 0.96 -4.36
C ASP A 568 -25.72 0.47 -5.39
N GLY A 569 -25.82 -0.79 -5.83
CA GLY A 569 -24.89 -1.45 -6.76
C GLY A 569 -23.43 -1.53 -6.30
N THR A 570 -23.15 -1.26 -5.01
CA THR A 570 -21.81 -1.44 -4.44
C THR A 570 -21.52 -2.92 -4.22
N GLY A 571 -20.24 -3.30 -4.30
CA GLY A 571 -19.81 -4.70 -4.16
C GLY A 571 -20.18 -5.63 -5.33
N THR A 572 -20.56 -5.08 -6.49
CA THR A 572 -20.83 -5.87 -7.70
C THR A 572 -19.62 -6.04 -8.61
N ALA A 573 -18.55 -5.27 -8.39
CA ALA A 573 -17.32 -5.36 -9.17
C ALA A 573 -16.72 -6.78 -9.09
N GLY A 574 -16.34 -7.33 -10.24
CA GLY A 574 -15.79 -8.69 -10.35
C GLY A 574 -16.82 -9.82 -10.20
N ARG A 575 -18.12 -9.52 -10.02
CA ARG A 575 -19.19 -10.52 -9.91
C ARG A 575 -19.98 -10.64 -11.20
N THR A 576 -20.28 -11.88 -11.60
CA THR A 576 -21.14 -12.29 -12.71
C THR A 576 -22.49 -12.78 -12.19
N TYR A 577 -23.58 -12.22 -12.70
CA TYR A 577 -24.95 -12.58 -12.38
C TYR A 577 -25.56 -13.33 -13.56
N ILE A 578 -25.89 -14.61 -13.39
CA ILE A 578 -26.37 -15.48 -14.46
C ILE A 578 -27.87 -15.66 -14.33
N LEU A 579 -28.63 -15.37 -15.40
CA LEU A 579 -30.05 -15.68 -15.43
C LEU A 579 -30.24 -17.16 -15.76
N ASP A 580 -30.80 -17.93 -14.82
CA ASP A 580 -31.13 -19.34 -15.03
C ASP A 580 -32.56 -19.55 -15.54
N ASN A 581 -33.38 -18.50 -15.50
CA ASN A 581 -34.77 -18.50 -15.91
C ASN A 581 -35.16 -17.12 -16.46
N ASP A 582 -36.31 -17.08 -17.16
CA ASP A 582 -36.98 -15.80 -17.42
C ASP A 582 -37.32 -15.09 -16.10
N ILE A 583 -36.90 -13.83 -15.96
CA ILE A 583 -37.10 -13.02 -14.76
C ILE A 583 -38.33 -12.13 -14.97
N ASP A 584 -39.42 -12.45 -14.27
CA ASP A 584 -40.68 -11.71 -14.34
C ASP A 584 -40.83 -10.73 -13.17
N PHE A 585 -40.84 -9.44 -13.46
CA PHE A 585 -40.98 -8.36 -12.47
C PHE A 585 -42.44 -7.99 -12.16
N SER A 586 -43.43 -8.70 -12.69
CA SER A 586 -44.86 -8.38 -12.47
C SER A 586 -45.29 -8.44 -11.00
N THR A 587 -44.57 -9.18 -10.16
CA THR A 587 -44.83 -9.27 -8.71
C THR A 587 -44.13 -8.17 -7.91
N ILE A 588 -43.29 -7.34 -8.55
CA ILE A 588 -42.54 -6.26 -7.90
C ILE A 588 -43.29 -4.94 -8.10
N SER A 589 -43.93 -4.45 -7.04
CA SER A 589 -44.81 -3.29 -7.13
C SER A 589 -44.09 -1.93 -7.20
N ASN A 590 -42.79 -1.86 -6.85
CA ASN A 590 -41.97 -0.63 -6.90
C ASN A 590 -40.48 -0.98 -7.02
N TYR A 591 -40.03 -1.33 -8.22
CA TYR A 591 -38.61 -1.55 -8.45
C TYR A 591 -37.85 -0.22 -8.38
N VAL A 592 -36.80 -0.15 -7.56
CA VAL A 592 -35.86 0.97 -7.52
C VAL A 592 -34.63 0.55 -8.32
N ALA A 593 -34.35 1.28 -9.40
CA ALA A 593 -33.18 1.04 -10.23
C ALA A 593 -31.89 1.22 -9.42
N LYS A 594 -30.91 0.36 -9.66
CA LYS A 594 -29.67 0.34 -8.88
C LYS A 594 -28.66 1.34 -9.46
N GLU A 595 -27.98 2.09 -8.61
CA GLU A 595 -26.88 2.98 -9.01
C GLU A 595 -25.55 2.21 -9.07
N ASN A 596 -24.56 2.71 -9.81
CA ASN A 596 -23.16 2.27 -9.82
C ASN A 596 -22.90 0.76 -10.01
N PHE A 597 -23.77 0.08 -10.76
CA PHE A 597 -23.55 -1.33 -11.08
C PHE A 597 -22.24 -1.49 -11.86
N SER A 598 -21.42 -2.45 -11.43
CA SER A 598 -20.04 -2.65 -11.85
C SER A 598 -19.68 -4.11 -12.15
N GLY A 599 -20.66 -5.01 -12.11
CA GLY A 599 -20.53 -6.44 -12.40
C GLY A 599 -20.99 -6.83 -13.81
N THR A 600 -21.06 -8.12 -14.07
CA THR A 600 -21.48 -8.69 -15.36
C THR A 600 -22.86 -9.35 -15.24
N ILE A 601 -23.79 -9.13 -16.17
CA ILE A 601 -25.04 -9.91 -16.26
C ILE A 601 -25.03 -10.81 -17.50
N ILE A 602 -25.03 -12.12 -17.29
CA ILE A 602 -25.17 -13.11 -18.35
C ILE A 602 -26.63 -13.51 -18.47
N GLY A 603 -27.28 -13.03 -19.54
CA GLY A 603 -28.69 -13.36 -19.81
C GLY A 603 -28.95 -14.82 -20.13
N ASN A 604 -27.94 -15.60 -20.57
CA ASN A 604 -28.02 -17.02 -20.92
C ASN A 604 -29.23 -17.42 -21.81
N GLY A 605 -29.68 -16.50 -22.68
CA GLY A 605 -30.86 -16.70 -23.54
C GLY A 605 -32.22 -16.52 -22.85
N HIS A 606 -32.26 -16.18 -21.57
CA HIS A 606 -33.46 -15.87 -20.80
C HIS A 606 -33.84 -14.39 -20.87
N THR A 607 -35.11 -14.09 -20.61
CA THR A 607 -35.69 -12.75 -20.74
C THR A 607 -36.00 -12.11 -19.39
N ILE A 608 -35.72 -10.81 -19.26
CA ILE A 608 -36.28 -9.97 -18.19
C ILE A 608 -37.57 -9.33 -18.73
N LYS A 609 -38.70 -9.52 -18.05
CA LYS A 609 -40.02 -9.08 -18.52
C LYS A 609 -40.86 -8.44 -17.42
N ASN A 610 -41.85 -7.64 -17.83
CA ASN A 610 -42.81 -6.93 -16.97
C ASN A 610 -42.18 -5.98 -15.93
N LEU A 611 -40.99 -5.43 -16.22
CA LEU A 611 -40.37 -4.40 -15.40
C LEU A 611 -41.16 -3.09 -15.48
N THR A 612 -41.55 -2.55 -14.33
CA THR A 612 -42.11 -1.20 -14.21
C THR A 612 -41.11 -0.32 -13.45
N SER A 613 -40.42 0.57 -14.17
CA SER A 613 -39.39 1.48 -13.63
C SER A 613 -39.33 2.75 -14.50
N ASP A 614 -39.08 3.90 -13.87
CA ASP A 614 -38.86 5.18 -14.56
C ASP A 614 -37.39 5.40 -14.97
N GLN A 615 -36.45 4.62 -14.42
CA GLN A 615 -35.00 4.71 -14.68
C GLN A 615 -34.41 3.43 -15.33
N GLY A 616 -35.23 2.43 -15.66
CA GLY A 616 -34.76 1.14 -16.18
C GLY A 616 -34.30 0.17 -15.08
N LEU A 617 -33.42 -0.78 -15.42
CA LEU A 617 -32.84 -1.75 -14.46
C LEU A 617 -31.77 -1.09 -13.57
N PHE A 618 -30.98 -0.20 -14.16
CA PHE A 618 -29.86 0.50 -13.51
C PHE A 618 -29.97 1.99 -13.81
N VAL A 619 -29.71 2.83 -12.80
CA VAL A 619 -29.63 4.29 -12.95
C VAL A 619 -28.28 4.68 -13.56
N THR A 620 -27.20 4.09 -13.06
CA THR A 620 -25.83 4.28 -13.54
C THR A 620 -25.08 2.96 -13.55
N THR A 621 -24.20 2.78 -14.52
CA THR A 621 -23.23 1.69 -14.60
C THR A 621 -21.82 2.26 -14.63
N THR A 622 -20.84 1.53 -14.09
CA THR A 622 -19.43 1.89 -14.22
C THR A 622 -18.84 1.33 -15.51
N ASN A 623 -17.60 1.73 -15.82
CA ASN A 623 -16.88 1.28 -17.01
C ASN A 623 -16.54 -0.22 -16.99
N THR A 624 -16.73 -0.89 -15.86
CA THR A 624 -16.47 -2.33 -15.65
C THR A 624 -17.74 -3.18 -15.74
N ALA A 625 -18.91 -2.57 -15.88
CA ALA A 625 -20.17 -3.29 -16.02
C ALA A 625 -20.31 -3.93 -17.42
N SER A 626 -20.79 -5.17 -17.51
CA SER A 626 -21.02 -5.84 -18.80
C SER A 626 -22.32 -6.63 -18.91
#